data_AF-A0A5C6MDH7-F1
#
_entry.id   AF-A0A5C6MDH7-F1
#
_cell.length_a   1.000
_cell.length_b   1.000
_cell.length_c   1.000
_cell.angle_alpha   90.00
_cell.angle_beta   90.00
_cell.angle_gamma   90.00
#
_symmetry.space_group_name_H-M   'P 1'
#
loop_
_entity.id
_entity.type
_entity.pdbx_description
1 polymer ?
#
loop_
_entity_poly.entity_id
_entity_poly.type
_entity_poly.pdbx_seq_one_letter_code
_entity_poly.pdbx_strand_id
1 'polypeptide(L)'
;TGCAMFKNELNIQRNRLIEEIGRSAGDIDPFALITKSYADYPLPVKANIDFARRREATMKQRSFIAKAHPEMLIEFEDILGGTFQVDNEEKLRFIPRGTRTRLSMDESSSSVRSLLDLGLYLVCVANPGDLLIIDEPELNLHPKNQRRVARLLARVANAGVRVLITTHSDYVVKELNLLLLMNSDDERVRHIAEQERYHRHETLHGSAIRVYVAKQDVVKKQGKQRRSIGRTLTEVPVTVAKGIEISSFDQEINDMNRIEDRLIYGE
;
A
#
# COMPACT_ATOMS: atom_id res chain seq x y z
N THR A 1 9.18 0.08 -2.87
CA THR A 1 9.72 -1.04 -3.67
C THR A 1 11.07 -0.78 -4.32
N GLY A 2 11.19 0.12 -5.31
CA GLY A 2 12.43 0.27 -6.09
C GLY A 2 13.67 0.59 -5.24
N CYS A 3 13.55 1.52 -4.29
CA CYS A 3 14.66 1.91 -3.41
C CYS A 3 15.15 0.77 -2.49
N ALA A 4 14.25 -0.10 -2.04
CA ALA A 4 14.60 -1.23 -1.17
C ALA A 4 15.31 -2.35 -1.93
N MET A 5 14.95 -2.55 -3.21
CA MET A 5 15.57 -3.53 -4.12
C MET A 5 17.00 -3.14 -4.49
N PHE A 6 17.21 -1.88 -4.89
CA PHE A 6 18.48 -1.42 -5.44
C PHE A 6 19.40 -0.76 -4.40
N LYS A 7 19.22 -1.01 -3.09
CA LYS A 7 20.08 -0.41 -2.04
C LYS A 7 21.56 -0.57 -2.34
N ASN A 8 21.99 -1.79 -2.69
CA ASN A 8 23.39 -2.09 -2.95
C ASN A 8 23.87 -1.41 -4.24
N GLU A 9 23.06 -1.43 -5.29
CA GLU A 9 23.40 -0.78 -6.57
C GLU A 9 23.44 0.75 -6.43
N LEU A 10 22.50 1.36 -5.71
CA LEU A 10 22.47 2.78 -5.37
C LEU A 10 23.71 3.19 -4.57
N ASN A 11 24.13 2.35 -3.62
CA ASN A 11 25.34 2.58 -2.83
C ASN A 11 26.61 2.40 -3.67
N ILE A 12 26.67 1.41 -4.56
CA ILE A 12 27.81 1.14 -5.46
C ILE A 12 27.96 2.28 -6.47
N GLN A 13 26.87 2.70 -7.12
CA GLN A 13 26.90 3.82 -8.05
C GLN A 13 27.28 5.13 -7.36
N ARG A 14 26.79 5.36 -6.13
CA ARG A 14 27.22 6.50 -5.31
C ARG A 14 28.70 6.45 -5.00
N ASN A 15 29.22 5.31 -4.54
CA ASN A 15 30.63 5.19 -4.18
C ASN A 15 31.54 5.33 -5.41
N ARG A 16 31.15 4.77 -6.57
CA ARG A 16 31.86 4.97 -7.85
C ARG A 16 31.83 6.43 -8.31
N LEU A 17 30.68 7.10 -8.20
CA LEU A 17 30.55 8.52 -8.53
C LEU A 17 31.45 9.38 -7.62
N ILE A 18 31.53 9.06 -6.32
CA ILE A 18 32.43 9.74 -5.37
C ILE A 18 33.90 9.52 -5.75
N GLU A 19 34.28 8.29 -6.14
CA GLU A 19 35.64 7.99 -6.58
C GLU A 19 36.02 8.72 -7.89
N GLU A 20 35.10 8.83 -8.85
CA GLU A 20 35.32 9.55 -10.11
C GLU A 20 35.37 11.07 -9.92
N ILE A 21 34.54 11.63 -9.03
CA ILE A 21 34.58 13.05 -8.66
C ILE A 21 35.86 13.37 -7.87
N GLY A 22 36.27 12.49 -6.95
CA GLY A 22 37.54 12.63 -6.22
C GLY A 22 38.78 12.55 -7.12
N ARG A 23 38.68 11.90 -8.28
CA ARG A 23 39.73 11.86 -9.31
C ARG A 23 39.71 13.06 -10.26
N SER A 24 38.56 13.72 -10.42
CA SER A 24 38.42 14.92 -11.24
C SER A 24 38.73 16.15 -10.39
N ALA A 25 39.96 16.64 -10.46
CA ALA A 25 40.44 17.78 -9.67
C ALA A 25 39.57 19.03 -9.90
N GLY A 26 38.72 19.32 -8.91
CA GLY A 26 37.92 20.53 -8.80
C GLY A 26 37.42 20.68 -7.38
N ASP A 27 37.31 21.93 -6.91
CA ASP A 27 36.94 22.38 -5.56
C ASP A 27 35.47 22.09 -5.20
N ILE A 28 35.02 20.87 -5.51
CA ILE A 28 33.65 20.44 -5.32
C ILE A 28 33.63 19.49 -4.14
N ASP A 29 33.11 19.97 -3.00
CA ASP A 29 32.88 19.11 -1.84
C ASP A 29 31.90 17.97 -2.22
N PRO A 30 32.38 16.72 -2.27
CA PRO A 30 31.56 15.58 -2.66
C PRO A 30 30.37 15.39 -1.70
N PHE A 31 30.51 15.78 -0.43
CA PHE A 31 29.43 15.71 0.57
C PHE A 31 28.36 16.77 0.31
N ALA A 32 28.72 17.99 -0.09
CA ALA A 32 27.76 19.03 -0.45
C ALA A 32 26.89 18.63 -1.66
N LEU A 33 27.47 17.99 -2.69
CA LEU A 33 26.74 17.47 -3.85
C LEU A 33 25.74 16.37 -3.50
N ILE A 34 26.14 15.44 -2.63
CA ILE A 34 25.26 14.37 -2.13
C ILE A 34 24.08 14.97 -1.38
N THR A 35 24.34 15.95 -0.52
CA THR A 35 23.28 16.62 0.25
C THR A 35 22.32 17.40 -0.66
N LYS A 36 22.84 18.02 -1.73
CA LYS A 36 22.07 18.79 -2.71
C LYS A 36 21.14 17.91 -3.54
N SER A 37 21.60 16.74 -4.00
CA SER A 37 20.76 15.80 -4.77
C SER A 37 19.64 15.16 -3.93
N TYR A 38 19.77 15.13 -2.61
CA TYR A 38 18.74 14.61 -1.69
C TYR A 38 17.76 15.69 -1.19
N ALA A 39 18.08 16.97 -1.34
CA ALA A 39 17.21 18.07 -0.92
C ALA A 39 15.95 18.19 -1.80
N ASP A 40 16.03 17.72 -3.05
CA ASP A 40 14.96 17.90 -4.05
C ASP A 40 13.92 16.77 -4.04
N TYR A 41 14.13 15.68 -3.29
CA TYR A 41 13.14 14.61 -3.20
C TYR A 41 11.98 15.00 -2.26
N PRO A 42 10.72 14.72 -2.64
CA PRO A 42 9.59 14.84 -1.73
C PRO A 42 9.81 14.04 -0.45
N LEU A 43 9.32 14.58 0.68
CA LEU A 43 9.46 13.94 2.01
C LEU A 43 9.12 12.44 2.04
N PRO A 44 8.05 11.95 1.38
CA PRO A 44 7.72 10.53 1.38
C PRO A 44 8.79 9.67 0.69
N VAL A 45 9.40 10.17 -0.39
CA VAL A 45 10.46 9.47 -1.12
C VAL A 45 11.71 9.38 -0.26
N LYS A 46 12.07 10.49 0.39
CA LYS A 46 13.21 10.53 1.32
C LYS A 46 13.02 9.56 2.49
N ALA A 47 11.83 9.56 3.10
CA ALA A 47 11.50 8.64 4.19
C ALA A 47 11.61 7.17 3.76
N ASN A 48 11.15 6.83 2.54
CA ASN A 48 11.26 5.48 2.00
C ASN A 48 12.72 5.05 1.75
N ILE A 49 13.56 5.96 1.22
CA ILE A 49 14.99 5.70 1.03
C ILE A 49 15.69 5.49 2.39
N ASP A 50 15.39 6.33 3.37
CA ASP A 50 15.94 6.22 4.72
C ASP A 50 15.50 4.92 5.41
N PHE A 51 14.25 4.53 5.22
CA PHE A 51 13.71 3.25 5.70
C PHE A 51 14.44 2.06 5.07
N ALA A 52 14.59 2.05 3.75
CA ALA A 52 15.34 1.02 3.02
C ALA A 52 16.80 0.93 3.49
N ARG A 53 17.43 2.06 3.83
CA ARG A 53 18.81 2.11 4.35
C ARG A 53 18.92 1.57 5.77
N ARG A 54 18.01 1.95 6.66
CA ARG A 54 18.00 1.56 8.08
C ARG A 54 17.42 0.16 8.34
N ARG A 55 17.02 -0.55 7.29
CA ARG A 55 16.31 -1.84 7.34
C ARG A 55 16.91 -2.85 8.33
N GLU A 56 18.22 -3.01 8.37
CA GLU A 56 18.93 -3.94 9.28
C GLU A 56 18.75 -3.56 10.77
N ALA A 57 18.86 -2.26 11.09
CA ALA A 57 18.62 -1.78 12.45
C ALA A 57 17.13 -1.89 12.83
N THR A 58 16.24 -1.64 11.88
CA THR A 58 14.79 -1.72 12.08
C THR A 58 14.31 -3.14 12.37
N MET A 59 14.92 -4.16 11.75
CA MET A 59 14.57 -5.59 11.96
C MET A 59 14.79 -6.08 13.40
N LYS A 60 15.58 -5.36 14.21
CA LYS A 60 15.81 -5.71 15.62
C LYS A 60 14.64 -5.30 16.53
N GLN A 61 13.73 -4.47 16.02
CA GLN A 61 12.58 -3.97 16.76
C GLN A 61 11.32 -4.77 16.42
N ARG A 62 10.38 -4.82 17.37
CA ARG A 62 9.04 -5.39 17.18
C ARG A 62 8.02 -4.26 17.38
N SER A 63 7.22 -4.02 16.36
CA SER A 63 6.14 -3.03 16.33
C SER A 63 5.04 -3.34 17.37
N PHE A 64 4.13 -2.40 17.60
CA PHE A 64 2.96 -2.69 18.45
C PHE A 64 2.05 -3.74 17.79
N ILE A 65 1.90 -3.69 16.46
CA ILE A 65 1.11 -4.67 15.70
C ILE A 65 1.66 -6.08 15.92
N ALA A 66 2.98 -6.26 15.81
CA ALA A 66 3.61 -7.56 16.00
C ALA A 66 3.46 -8.12 17.42
N LYS A 67 3.26 -7.26 18.42
CA LYS A 67 3.12 -7.64 19.84
C LYS A 67 1.66 -7.87 20.23
N ALA A 68 0.77 -6.97 19.84
CA ALA A 68 -0.63 -6.93 20.27
C ALA A 68 -1.58 -7.64 19.30
N HIS A 69 -1.20 -7.76 18.03
CA HIS A 69 -2.02 -8.30 16.95
C HIS A 69 -1.25 -9.30 16.05
N PRO A 70 -0.68 -10.37 16.63
CA PRO A 70 0.11 -11.35 15.88
C PRO A 70 -0.70 -12.04 14.76
N GLU A 71 -2.02 -12.12 14.89
CA GLU A 71 -2.91 -12.68 13.88
C GLU A 71 -2.88 -11.90 12.54
N MET A 72 -2.65 -10.59 12.58
CA MET A 72 -2.49 -9.79 11.35
C MET A 72 -1.21 -10.16 10.60
N LEU A 73 -0.17 -10.61 11.31
CA LEU A 73 1.06 -11.09 10.67
C LEU A 73 0.85 -12.44 9.99
N ILE A 74 0.07 -13.34 10.60
CA ILE A 74 -0.29 -14.63 9.99
C ILE A 74 -1.08 -14.41 8.70
N GLU A 75 -2.06 -13.50 8.73
CA GLU A 75 -2.82 -13.12 7.53
C GLU A 75 -1.92 -12.51 6.45
N PHE A 76 -0.96 -11.68 6.85
CA PHE A 76 0.00 -11.12 5.91
C PHE A 76 0.90 -12.20 5.28
N GLU A 77 1.36 -13.18 6.06
CA GLU A 77 2.09 -14.35 5.54
C GLU A 77 1.22 -15.22 4.63
N ASP A 78 -0.09 -15.33 4.87
CA ASP A 78 -1.06 -15.99 4.00
C ASP A 78 -1.26 -15.27 2.67
N ILE A 79 -1.18 -13.94 2.66
CA ILE A 79 -1.22 -13.12 1.44
C ILE A 79 0.06 -13.35 0.61
N LEU A 80 1.22 -13.36 1.28
CA LEU A 80 2.52 -13.58 0.64
C LEU A 80 2.73 -15.02 0.17
N GLY A 81 2.10 -16.00 0.83
CA GLY A 81 2.39 -17.40 0.63
C GLY A 81 3.76 -17.82 1.18
N GLY A 82 4.26 -17.13 2.21
CA GLY A 82 5.59 -17.36 2.77
C GLY A 82 5.96 -16.32 3.83
N THR A 83 7.21 -16.38 4.29
CA THR A 83 7.71 -15.52 5.38
C THR A 83 9.02 -14.84 5.01
N PHE A 84 9.25 -13.66 5.58
CA PHE A 84 10.55 -12.98 5.51
C PHE A 84 11.42 -13.40 6.69
N GLN A 85 12.66 -13.79 6.42
CA GLN A 85 13.67 -14.09 7.44
C GLN A 85 14.98 -13.40 7.13
N VAL A 86 15.72 -13.04 8.17
CA VAL A 86 17.09 -12.55 8.05
C VAL A 86 18.02 -13.73 8.26
N ASP A 87 18.93 -13.97 7.32
CA ASP A 87 19.95 -15.02 7.46
C ASP A 87 21.12 -14.56 8.34
N ASN A 88 22.06 -15.47 8.60
CA ASN A 88 23.24 -15.21 9.44
C ASN A 88 24.17 -14.13 8.85
N GLU A 89 24.04 -13.79 7.56
CA GLU A 89 24.78 -12.72 6.89
C GLU A 89 24.02 -11.38 6.91
N GLU A 90 23.00 -11.26 7.77
CA GLU A 90 22.09 -10.12 7.87
C GLU A 90 21.34 -9.81 6.55
N LYS A 91 21.25 -10.77 5.62
CA LYS A 91 20.53 -10.61 4.36
C LYS A 91 19.08 -11.04 4.52
N LEU A 92 18.17 -10.22 3.99
CA LEU A 92 16.75 -10.56 3.94
C LEU A 92 16.51 -11.65 2.88
N ARG A 93 15.87 -12.73 3.30
CA ARG A 93 15.44 -13.86 2.48
C ARG A 93 13.93 -14.05 2.58
N PHE A 94 13.32 -14.47 1.49
CA PHE A 94 11.95 -14.95 1.46
C PHE A 94 11.93 -16.48 1.43
N ILE A 95 11.09 -17.08 2.28
CA ILE A 95 10.89 -18.53 2.33
C ILE A 95 9.44 -18.82 1.97
N PRO A 96 9.19 -19.39 0.77
CA PRO A 96 7.86 -19.82 0.36
C PRO A 96 7.34 -20.92 1.28
N ARG A 97 6.04 -20.86 1.58
CA ARG A 97 5.37 -21.82 2.46
C ARG A 97 5.50 -23.24 1.91
N GLY A 98 5.82 -24.18 2.81
CA GLY A 98 5.97 -25.59 2.44
C GLY A 98 7.28 -25.93 1.73
N THR A 99 8.18 -24.96 1.54
CA THR A 99 9.49 -25.19 0.92
C THR A 99 10.63 -24.90 1.90
N ARG A 100 11.81 -25.45 1.61
CA ARG A 100 13.06 -25.10 2.30
C ARG A 100 13.91 -24.09 1.53
N THR A 101 13.43 -23.64 0.38
CA THR A 101 14.15 -22.74 -0.52
C THR A 101 14.20 -21.35 0.09
N ARG A 102 15.41 -20.78 0.18
CA ARG A 102 15.61 -19.40 0.63
C ARG A 102 15.92 -18.54 -0.58
N LEU A 103 14.96 -17.69 -0.95
CA LEU A 103 15.09 -16.79 -2.09
C LEU A 103 15.65 -15.46 -1.61
N SER A 104 16.64 -14.93 -2.32
CA SER A 104 16.96 -13.51 -2.23
C SER A 104 15.79 -12.68 -2.77
N MET A 105 15.84 -11.37 -2.50
CA MET A 105 14.82 -10.45 -3.03
C MET A 105 14.79 -10.47 -4.57
N ASP A 106 15.95 -10.59 -5.22
CA ASP A 106 16.12 -10.64 -6.68
C ASP A 106 15.61 -11.94 -7.32
N GLU A 107 15.44 -12.99 -6.51
CA GLU A 107 14.86 -14.28 -6.91
C GLU A 107 13.37 -14.40 -6.53
N SER A 108 12.85 -13.47 -5.71
CA SER A 108 11.46 -13.48 -5.24
C SER A 108 10.50 -12.92 -6.30
N SER A 109 9.21 -13.27 -6.24
CA SER A 109 8.22 -12.75 -7.21
C SER A 109 7.97 -11.24 -7.02
N SER A 110 7.50 -10.56 -8.08
CA SER A 110 7.16 -9.13 -8.02
C SER A 110 6.13 -8.80 -6.93
N SER A 111 5.16 -9.69 -6.69
CA SER A 111 4.16 -9.57 -5.62
C SER A 111 4.79 -9.52 -4.22
N VAL A 112 5.67 -10.48 -3.91
CA VAL A 112 6.42 -10.53 -2.65
C VAL A 112 7.27 -9.27 -2.48
N ARG A 113 7.90 -8.81 -3.57
CA ARG A 113 8.70 -7.60 -3.55
C ARG A 113 7.87 -6.35 -3.24
N SER A 114 6.67 -6.27 -3.83
CA SER A 114 5.73 -5.15 -3.68
C SER A 114 5.24 -5.00 -2.25
N LEU A 115 5.04 -6.11 -1.55
CA LEU A 115 4.55 -6.14 -0.18
C LEU A 115 5.65 -6.07 0.88
N LEU A 116 6.94 -6.09 0.50
CA LEU A 116 8.03 -6.09 1.48
C LEU A 116 7.96 -4.91 2.44
N ASP A 117 7.83 -3.69 1.92
CA ASP A 117 7.85 -2.47 2.73
C ASP A 117 6.68 -2.46 3.73
N LEU A 118 5.50 -2.93 3.30
CA LEU A 118 4.35 -3.12 4.18
C LEU A 118 4.64 -4.17 5.26
N GLY A 119 5.19 -5.32 4.89
CA GLY A 119 5.53 -6.38 5.86
C GLY A 119 6.51 -5.90 6.92
N LEU A 120 7.57 -5.18 6.52
CA LEU A 120 8.53 -4.62 7.45
C LEU A 120 7.91 -3.55 8.35
N TYR A 121 7.03 -2.72 7.80
CA TYR A 121 6.28 -1.76 8.61
C TYR A 121 5.45 -2.48 9.69
N LEU A 122 4.67 -3.49 9.30
CA LEU A 122 3.81 -4.26 10.20
C LEU A 122 4.61 -4.98 11.28
N VAL A 123 5.77 -5.55 10.96
CA VAL A 123 6.57 -6.33 11.92
C VAL A 123 7.40 -5.44 12.84
N CYS A 124 7.99 -4.37 12.30
CA CYS A 124 9.11 -3.69 12.96
C CYS A 124 8.84 -2.22 13.32
N VAL A 125 8.00 -1.51 12.56
CA VAL A 125 7.90 -0.04 12.65
C VAL A 125 6.62 0.45 13.28
N ALA A 126 5.49 -0.18 12.95
CA ALA A 126 4.18 0.37 13.26
C ALA A 126 4.03 0.78 14.73
N ASN A 127 3.53 1.99 14.95
CA ASN A 127 3.14 2.55 16.24
C ASN A 127 1.70 3.07 16.22
N PRO A 128 1.00 3.11 17.37
CA PRO A 128 -0.33 3.70 17.45
C PRO A 128 -0.30 5.19 17.05
N GLY A 129 -1.27 5.62 16.24
CA GLY A 129 -1.37 7.02 15.78
C GLY A 129 -0.56 7.36 14.53
N ASP A 130 0.25 6.42 14.02
CA ASP A 130 1.01 6.58 12.78
C ASP A 130 0.10 6.90 11.59
N LEU A 131 0.67 7.57 10.58
CA LEU A 131 0.04 7.76 9.28
C LEU A 131 0.78 6.88 8.26
N LEU A 132 0.15 5.78 7.88
CA LEU A 132 0.62 4.87 6.84
C LEU A 132 0.08 5.33 5.49
N ILE A 133 0.98 5.74 4.59
CA ILE A 133 0.65 6.15 3.23
C ILE A 133 1.14 5.05 2.28
N ILE A 134 0.24 4.50 1.46
CA ILE A 134 0.57 3.44 0.49
C ILE A 134 0.07 3.86 -0.88
N ASP A 135 0.96 3.80 -1.86
CA ASP A 135 0.59 3.99 -3.26
C ASP A 135 0.38 2.63 -3.92
N GLU A 136 -0.79 2.46 -4.55
CA GLU A 136 -1.21 1.26 -5.27
C GLU A 136 -0.92 -0.05 -4.51
N PRO A 137 -1.54 -0.29 -3.32
CA PRO A 137 -1.33 -1.51 -2.54
C PRO A 137 -1.66 -2.81 -3.31
N GLU A 138 -2.42 -2.72 -4.40
CA GLU A 138 -2.78 -3.81 -5.31
C GLU A 138 -1.69 -4.23 -6.30
N LEU A 139 -0.61 -3.45 -6.44
CA LEU A 139 0.33 -3.60 -7.54
C LEU A 139 0.98 -5.00 -7.52
N ASN A 140 0.99 -5.66 -8.68
CA ASN A 140 1.48 -7.04 -8.85
C ASN A 140 0.73 -8.12 -8.05
N LEU A 141 -0.45 -7.84 -7.48
CA LEU A 141 -1.24 -8.81 -6.73
C LEU A 141 -2.39 -9.39 -7.56
N HIS A 142 -2.61 -10.70 -7.39
CA HIS A 142 -3.82 -11.35 -7.87
C HIS A 142 -5.07 -10.75 -7.20
N PRO A 143 -6.25 -10.62 -7.87
CA PRO A 143 -7.47 -10.04 -7.30
C PRO A 143 -7.84 -10.59 -5.91
N LYS A 144 -7.71 -11.90 -5.71
CA LYS A 144 -7.89 -12.56 -4.39
C LYS A 144 -7.02 -11.92 -3.29
N ASN A 145 -5.76 -11.62 -3.59
CA ASN A 145 -4.83 -11.03 -2.63
C ASN A 145 -5.07 -9.52 -2.48
N GLN A 146 -5.53 -8.81 -3.51
CA GLN A 146 -5.95 -7.41 -3.39
C GLN A 146 -7.06 -7.24 -2.34
N ARG A 147 -8.07 -8.13 -2.37
CA ARG A 147 -9.14 -8.18 -1.35
C ARG A 147 -8.58 -8.45 0.05
N ARG A 148 -7.67 -9.41 0.19
CA ARG A 148 -7.04 -9.72 1.49
C ARG A 148 -6.18 -8.57 2.03
N VAL A 149 -5.47 -7.87 1.15
CA VAL A 149 -4.72 -6.66 1.53
C VAL A 149 -5.67 -5.56 2.00
N ALA A 150 -6.81 -5.36 1.32
CA ALA A 150 -7.82 -4.39 1.76
C ALA A 150 -8.35 -4.70 3.17
N ARG A 151 -8.65 -5.98 3.46
CA ARG A 151 -9.04 -6.44 4.81
C ARG A 151 -7.94 -6.17 5.85
N LEU A 152 -6.70 -6.53 5.53
CA LEU A 152 -5.57 -6.28 6.42
C LEU A 152 -5.41 -4.80 6.72
N LEU A 153 -5.52 -3.92 5.72
CA LEU A 153 -5.44 -2.47 5.91
C LEU A 153 -6.59 -1.93 6.76
N ALA A 154 -7.81 -2.47 6.63
CA ALA A 154 -8.93 -2.13 7.49
C ALA A 154 -8.65 -2.51 8.96
N ARG A 155 -8.07 -3.69 9.19
CA ARG A 155 -7.65 -4.12 10.54
C ARG A 155 -6.55 -3.23 11.13
N VAL A 156 -5.57 -2.86 10.31
CA VAL A 156 -4.51 -1.91 10.69
C VAL A 156 -5.12 -0.56 11.08
N ALA A 157 -6.15 -0.10 10.34
CA ALA A 157 -6.88 1.10 10.67
C ALA A 157 -7.61 1.00 12.02
N ASN A 158 -8.31 -0.11 12.24
CA ASN A 158 -9.01 -0.41 13.50
C ASN A 158 -8.05 -0.56 14.69
N ALA A 159 -6.80 -0.95 14.45
CA ALA A 159 -5.74 -1.01 15.47
C ALA A 159 -5.19 0.38 15.86
N GLY A 160 -5.67 1.47 15.25
CA GLY A 160 -5.31 2.84 15.61
C GLY A 160 -4.25 3.49 14.72
N VAL A 161 -3.95 2.91 13.55
CA VAL A 161 -3.09 3.53 12.53
C VAL A 161 -3.98 4.27 11.52
N ARG A 162 -3.63 5.49 11.14
CA ARG A 162 -4.31 6.18 10.04
C ARG A 162 -3.76 5.67 8.72
N VAL A 163 -4.62 5.17 7.84
CA VAL A 163 -4.21 4.61 6.54
C VAL A 163 -4.71 5.52 5.43
N LEU A 164 -3.78 5.95 4.56
CA LEU A 164 -4.07 6.68 3.33
C LEU A 164 -3.59 5.82 2.16
N ILE A 165 -4.51 5.47 1.26
CA ILE A 165 -4.18 4.71 0.05
C ILE A 165 -4.60 5.47 -1.21
N THR A 166 -3.80 5.31 -2.26
CA THR A 166 -4.20 5.59 -3.65
C THR A 166 -4.36 4.25 -4.35
N THR A 167 -5.45 4.09 -5.09
CA THR A 167 -5.78 2.82 -5.75
C THR A 167 -6.53 3.06 -7.03
N HIS A 168 -6.25 2.22 -8.02
CA HIS A 168 -7.02 2.07 -9.25
C HIS A 168 -7.79 0.73 -9.25
N SER A 169 -7.66 -0.07 -8.20
CA SER A 169 -8.30 -1.37 -8.09
C SER A 169 -9.74 -1.28 -7.62
N ASP A 170 -10.64 -1.71 -8.51
CA ASP A 170 -12.04 -1.97 -8.19
C ASP A 170 -12.18 -3.04 -7.08
N TYR A 171 -11.30 -4.05 -7.04
CA TYR A 171 -11.34 -5.08 -6.00
C TYR A 171 -11.04 -4.51 -4.61
N VAL A 172 -10.10 -3.57 -4.49
CA VAL A 172 -9.80 -2.91 -3.21
C VAL A 172 -10.98 -2.06 -2.76
N VAL A 173 -11.52 -1.24 -3.66
CA VAL A 173 -12.69 -0.40 -3.36
C VAL A 173 -13.90 -1.24 -2.96
N LYS A 174 -14.25 -2.26 -3.74
CA LYS A 174 -15.39 -3.15 -3.46
C LYS A 174 -15.22 -3.89 -2.15
N GLU A 175 -14.01 -4.35 -1.82
CA GLU A 175 -13.78 -5.03 -0.55
C GLU A 175 -13.95 -4.06 0.63
N LEU A 176 -13.38 -2.84 0.56
CA LEU A 176 -13.62 -1.82 1.59
C LEU A 176 -15.10 -1.47 1.72
N ASN A 177 -15.83 -1.44 0.60
CA ASN A 177 -17.26 -1.24 0.58
C ASN A 177 -18.01 -2.37 1.31
N LEU A 178 -17.66 -3.62 1.05
CA LEU A 178 -18.23 -4.77 1.77
C LEU A 178 -17.95 -4.66 3.27
N LEU A 179 -16.73 -4.32 3.69
CA LEU A 179 -16.39 -4.16 5.10
C LEU A 179 -17.19 -3.05 5.81
N LEU A 180 -17.63 -2.02 5.08
CA LEU A 180 -18.55 -0.99 5.59
C LEU A 180 -19.98 -1.51 5.71
N LEU A 181 -20.50 -2.15 4.65
CA LEU A 181 -21.86 -2.69 4.62
C LEU A 181 -22.06 -3.78 5.68
N MET A 182 -21.02 -4.59 5.94
CA MET A 182 -21.03 -5.62 6.96
C MET A 182 -21.03 -5.05 8.39
N ASN A 183 -20.77 -3.76 8.58
CA ASN A 183 -20.91 -3.07 9.87
C ASN A 183 -22.35 -2.60 10.12
N SER A 184 -23.31 -3.50 9.87
CA SER A 184 -24.74 -3.28 10.09
C SER A 184 -25.24 -4.15 11.24
N ASP A 185 -26.23 -3.64 11.98
CA ASP A 185 -26.92 -4.39 13.01
C ASP A 185 -28.05 -5.29 12.47
N ASP A 186 -28.29 -5.26 11.16
CA ASP A 186 -29.25 -6.12 10.47
C ASP A 186 -28.87 -7.60 10.58
N GLU A 187 -29.81 -8.43 11.06
CA GLU A 187 -29.63 -9.87 11.24
C GLU A 187 -29.29 -10.59 9.93
N ARG A 188 -29.88 -10.17 8.80
CA ARG A 188 -29.57 -10.72 7.48
C ARG A 188 -28.12 -10.49 7.11
N VAL A 189 -27.61 -9.28 7.38
CA VAL A 189 -26.22 -8.92 7.07
C VAL A 189 -25.26 -9.71 7.95
N ARG A 190 -25.55 -9.87 9.24
CA ARG A 190 -24.73 -10.69 10.15
C ARG A 190 -24.66 -12.14 9.70
N HIS A 191 -25.77 -12.72 9.27
CA HIS A 191 -25.79 -14.09 8.75
C HIS A 191 -24.92 -14.25 7.49
N ILE A 192 -25.01 -13.31 6.55
CA ILE A 192 -24.17 -13.31 5.34
C ILE A 192 -22.69 -13.15 5.70
N ALA A 193 -22.37 -12.25 6.63
CA ALA A 193 -21.00 -12.03 7.10
C ALA A 193 -20.40 -13.34 7.65
N GLU A 194 -21.15 -14.08 8.47
CA GLU A 194 -20.70 -15.38 9.01
C GLU A 194 -20.46 -16.42 7.92
N GLN A 195 -21.38 -16.54 6.95
CA GLN A 195 -21.25 -17.48 5.83
C GLN A 195 -20.04 -17.20 4.94
N GLU A 196 -19.81 -15.93 4.64
CA GLU A 196 -18.70 -15.46 3.79
C GLU A 196 -17.39 -15.24 4.57
N ARG A 197 -17.36 -15.62 5.85
CA ARG A 197 -16.20 -15.52 6.75
C ARG A 197 -15.66 -14.09 6.86
N TYR A 198 -16.58 -13.16 7.05
CA TYR A 198 -16.27 -11.81 7.49
C TYR A 198 -16.37 -11.70 9.01
N HIS A 199 -15.40 -11.02 9.63
CA HIS A 199 -15.31 -10.85 11.06
C HIS A 199 -15.55 -9.39 11.49
N ARG A 200 -16.12 -9.18 12.67
CA ARG A 200 -16.45 -7.83 13.15
C ARG A 200 -15.22 -6.91 13.27
N HIS A 201 -14.05 -7.46 13.57
CA HIS A 201 -12.82 -6.69 13.76
C HIS A 201 -12.19 -6.17 12.46
N GLU A 202 -12.60 -6.67 11.29
CA GLU A 202 -12.19 -6.15 9.98
C GLU A 202 -13.23 -5.18 9.38
N THR A 203 -14.44 -5.10 9.96
CA THR A 203 -15.46 -4.16 9.51
C THR A 203 -15.05 -2.71 9.77
N LEU A 204 -15.52 -1.80 8.92
CA LEU A 204 -15.22 -0.37 9.00
C LEU A 204 -16.46 0.41 9.40
N HIS A 205 -16.30 1.44 10.23
CA HIS A 205 -17.38 2.38 10.50
C HIS A 205 -17.43 3.45 9.41
N GLY A 206 -18.64 3.93 9.08
CA GLY A 206 -18.81 4.95 8.04
C GLY A 206 -18.01 6.24 8.31
N SER A 207 -17.79 6.60 9.59
CA SER A 207 -16.96 7.75 9.96
C SER A 207 -15.45 7.48 9.93
N ALA A 208 -15.04 6.21 9.82
CA ALA A 208 -13.63 5.79 9.85
C ALA A 208 -12.97 5.82 8.46
N ILE A 209 -13.75 5.99 7.40
CA ILE A 209 -13.28 6.04 6.02
C ILE A 209 -13.77 7.30 5.33
N ARG A 210 -12.94 7.85 4.45
CA ARG A 210 -13.30 8.90 3.50
C ARG A 210 -12.74 8.51 2.15
N VAL A 211 -13.54 8.67 1.11
CA VAL A 211 -13.17 8.31 -0.25
C VAL A 211 -13.16 9.56 -1.11
N TYR A 212 -12.13 9.70 -1.93
CA TYR A 212 -11.97 10.84 -2.82
C TYR A 212 -11.69 10.34 -4.23
N VAL A 213 -12.39 10.91 -5.21
CA VAL A 213 -12.19 10.61 -6.63
C VAL A 213 -11.49 11.79 -7.29
N ALA A 214 -10.44 11.48 -8.05
CA ALA A 214 -9.76 12.46 -8.89
C ALA A 214 -10.59 12.74 -10.15
N LYS A 215 -10.97 13.99 -10.37
CA LYS A 215 -11.66 14.43 -11.59
C LYS A 215 -11.21 15.82 -12.03
N GLN A 216 -11.57 16.19 -13.25
CA GLN A 216 -11.51 17.58 -13.68
C GLN A 216 -12.80 18.28 -13.28
N ASP A 217 -12.68 19.38 -12.53
CA ASP A 217 -13.82 20.18 -12.11
C ASP A 217 -13.44 21.67 -12.06
N VAL A 218 -14.45 22.52 -11.92
CA VAL A 218 -14.33 23.97 -11.82
C VAL A 218 -13.84 24.32 -10.41
N VAL A 219 -12.54 24.55 -10.29
CA VAL A 219 -11.88 24.85 -9.01
C VAL A 219 -11.51 26.32 -8.87
N LYS A 220 -11.64 26.83 -7.64
CA LYS A 220 -11.07 28.12 -7.24
C LYS A 220 -9.67 27.87 -6.66
N LYS A 221 -8.62 28.19 -7.42
CA LYS A 221 -7.23 28.10 -6.92
C LYS A 221 -7.00 29.12 -5.80
N GLN A 222 -6.23 28.76 -4.76
CA GLN A 222 -5.85 29.68 -3.69
C GLN A 222 -5.28 30.97 -4.28
N GLY A 223 -5.80 32.12 -3.83
CA GLY A 223 -5.36 33.45 -4.31
C GLY A 223 -5.99 33.95 -5.61
N LYS A 224 -6.85 33.18 -6.31
CA LYS A 224 -7.56 33.64 -7.51
C LYS A 224 -9.06 33.84 -7.28
N GLN A 225 -9.62 34.96 -7.76
CA GLN A 225 -11.06 35.20 -7.69
C GLN A 225 -11.85 34.38 -8.73
N ARG A 226 -11.28 34.17 -9.93
CA ARG A 226 -11.92 33.40 -11.00
C ARG A 226 -11.74 31.89 -10.80
N ARG A 227 -12.84 31.15 -10.96
CA ARG A 227 -12.83 29.69 -11.06
C ARG A 227 -12.27 29.28 -12.42
N SER A 228 -11.49 28.20 -12.45
CA SER A 228 -10.91 27.64 -13.67
C SER A 228 -11.04 26.13 -13.63
N ILE A 229 -11.18 25.50 -14.80
CA ILE A 229 -11.13 24.04 -14.91
C ILE A 229 -9.74 23.56 -14.46
N GLY A 230 -9.72 22.59 -13.55
CA GLY A 230 -8.50 22.00 -13.03
C GLY A 230 -8.74 20.61 -12.47
N ARG A 231 -7.66 19.84 -12.29
CA ARG A 231 -7.72 18.55 -11.60
C ARG A 231 -7.94 18.78 -10.10
N THR A 232 -8.87 18.04 -9.52
CA THR A 232 -9.22 18.13 -8.10
C THR A 232 -9.65 16.78 -7.55
N LEU A 233 -9.72 16.70 -6.22
CA LEU A 233 -10.25 15.55 -5.49
C LEU A 233 -11.64 15.93 -4.99
N THR A 234 -12.64 15.11 -5.27
CA THR A 234 -14.00 15.29 -4.77
C THR A 234 -14.34 14.15 -3.83
N GLU A 235 -14.84 14.50 -2.64
CA GLU A 235 -15.28 13.52 -1.65
C GLU A 235 -16.51 12.77 -2.17
N VAL A 236 -16.47 11.45 -2.07
CA VAL A 236 -17.59 10.56 -2.40
C VAL A 236 -18.39 10.34 -1.13
N PRO A 237 -19.74 10.45 -1.18
CA PRO A 237 -20.58 10.11 -0.04
C PRO A 237 -20.36 8.66 0.38
N VAL A 238 -20.08 8.44 1.66
CA VAL A 238 -20.00 7.11 2.26
C VAL A 238 -21.11 6.97 3.29
N THR A 239 -21.98 5.96 3.11
CA THR A 239 -23.05 5.67 4.07
C THR A 239 -23.11 4.17 4.35
N VAL A 240 -23.53 3.78 5.56
CA VAL A 240 -23.67 2.35 5.91
C VAL A 240 -24.76 1.66 5.09
N ALA A 241 -25.78 2.40 4.63
CA ALA A 241 -26.89 1.84 3.85
C ALA A 241 -26.56 1.61 2.37
N LYS A 242 -25.77 2.49 1.75
CA LYS A 242 -25.45 2.43 0.31
C LYS A 242 -23.99 2.12 0.02
N GLY A 243 -23.13 2.15 1.02
CA GLY A 243 -21.70 1.95 0.87
C GLY A 243 -20.98 3.16 0.29
N ILE A 244 -19.99 2.90 -0.56
CA ILE A 244 -19.21 3.87 -1.33
C ILE A 244 -19.80 3.95 -2.75
N GLU A 245 -20.38 5.09 -3.13
CA GLU A 245 -20.95 5.31 -4.46
C GLU A 245 -19.88 5.87 -5.43
N ILE A 246 -19.09 5.01 -6.10
CA ILE A 246 -18.08 5.47 -7.07
C ILE A 246 -18.61 5.40 -8.50
N SER A 247 -19.07 6.54 -9.03
CA SER A 247 -19.60 6.62 -10.40
C SER A 247 -18.56 6.46 -11.51
N SER A 248 -17.26 6.61 -11.22
CA SER A 248 -16.21 6.67 -12.26
C SER A 248 -15.80 5.32 -12.85
N PHE A 249 -15.96 4.23 -12.12
CA PHE A 249 -15.55 2.88 -12.58
C PHE A 249 -16.73 2.06 -13.11
N ASP A 250 -17.92 2.27 -12.53
CA ASP A 250 -19.11 1.50 -12.88
C ASP A 250 -19.50 1.65 -14.34
N GLN A 251 -19.29 2.82 -14.93
CA GLN A 251 -19.69 3.07 -16.32
C GLN A 251 -18.91 2.21 -17.32
N GLU A 252 -17.57 2.21 -17.25
CA GLU A 252 -16.71 1.45 -18.17
C GLU A 252 -16.93 -0.06 -18.03
N ILE A 253 -17.06 -0.56 -16.79
CA ILE A 253 -17.33 -1.98 -16.52
C ILE A 253 -18.70 -2.39 -17.08
N ASN A 254 -19.74 -1.57 -16.84
CA ASN A 254 -21.08 -1.86 -17.35
C ASN A 254 -21.13 -1.77 -18.88
N ASP A 255 -20.38 -0.84 -19.49
CA ASP A 255 -20.28 -0.74 -20.94
C ASP A 255 -19.59 -1.97 -21.55
N MET A 256 -18.51 -2.47 -20.92
CA MET A 256 -17.86 -3.72 -21.32
C MET A 256 -18.78 -4.93 -21.18
N ASN A 257 -19.41 -5.10 -20.01
CA ASN A 257 -20.35 -6.19 -19.75
C ASN A 257 -21.50 -6.16 -20.76
N ARG A 258 -22.05 -4.97 -21.04
CA ARG A 258 -23.07 -4.81 -22.08
C ARG A 258 -22.55 -5.29 -23.43
N ILE A 259 -21.35 -4.88 -23.86
CA ILE A 259 -20.81 -5.32 -25.16
C ILE A 259 -20.64 -6.84 -25.20
N GLU A 260 -20.15 -7.44 -24.12
CA GLU A 260 -19.98 -8.89 -24.00
C GLU A 260 -21.33 -9.62 -24.06
N ASP A 261 -22.32 -9.16 -23.29
CA ASP A 261 -23.67 -9.72 -23.30
C ASP A 261 -24.28 -9.66 -24.71
N ARG A 262 -24.09 -8.55 -25.43
CA ARG A 262 -24.56 -8.42 -26.82
C ARG A 262 -23.85 -9.37 -27.79
N LEU A 263 -22.57 -9.64 -27.58
CA LEU A 263 -21.81 -10.59 -28.41
C LEU A 263 -22.20 -12.04 -28.15
N ILE A 264 -22.50 -12.39 -26.89
CA ILE A 264 -22.85 -13.77 -26.49
C ILE A 264 -24.32 -14.07 -26.77
N TYR A 265 -25.22 -13.14 -26.41
CA TYR A 265 -26.66 -13.36 -26.41
C TYR A 265 -27.41 -12.69 -27.57
N GLY A 266 -26.78 -11.76 -28.28
CA GLY A 266 -27.32 -11.18 -29.52
C GLY A 266 -28.41 -10.10 -29.35
N GLU A 267 -28.64 -9.59 -28.14
CA GLU A 267 -29.55 -8.46 -27.88
C GLU A 267 -28.88 -7.07 -28.10
#